data_AF-A0A495V4M3-F1
#
_entry.id   AF-A0A495V4M3-F1
#
_cell.length_a   1.000
_cell.length_b   1.000
_cell.length_c   1.000
_cell.angle_alpha   90.00
_cell.angle_beta   90.00
_cell.angle_gamma   90.00
#
_symmetry.space_group_name_H-M   'P 1'
#
loop_
_entity.id
_entity.type
_entity.pdbx_description
1 polymer ?
#
loop_
_entity_poly.entity_id
_entity_poly.type
_entity_poly.pdbx_seq_one_letter_code
_entity_poly.pdbx_strand_id
1 'polypeptide(L)'
;MQTGHRVRQILAVALLIGAGWLMVGLIGDLNRVKVLKTDLAEIHHVRYGLLDADVWVARIGEILEKRVDELDLTEDSRAQVTQAVTQLLDTLIREIERNLAQRRPDPGGSWLNQLQGVLQQGLQDLLLDVARLRDRVPEYADAFVEQLSVPGVKEQIKARLQVLLRDAVASSGAGTDRRPLEAVLVGYGCADVDACSRLIVTEIGELQPRIQQQLGAVIGLTALVFMVSLIGGAPRGKASDGTTDRLAPALLFALVGATFLLLVGGLATPMIEVDARITALTFQLLGEPVVFADQVLYFQTKSIVDVMRILFESGQADMLLVAVLLTLFSVVFPALKLLATYAFYFDWSGSRGSATVGFFALKSGKWSMADVMVVAIFMAYIGFDALVANQLGGLRGASDAVTVLTTNGTSLEPGFYLFLGFVLAGLVLSTALENRLDRDR
;
A
#
# COMPACT_ATOMS: atom_id res chain seq x y z
N MET A 1 41.91 -43.85 -8.77
CA MET A 1 40.99 -43.48 -7.67
C MET A 1 41.27 -42.09 -7.08
N GLN A 2 42.53 -41.70 -6.80
CA GLN A 2 42.85 -40.38 -6.22
C GLN A 2 42.47 -39.17 -7.10
N THR A 3 42.57 -39.28 -8.43
CA THR A 3 42.18 -38.22 -9.37
C THR A 3 40.69 -37.90 -9.30
N GLY A 4 39.82 -38.90 -9.19
CA GLY A 4 38.37 -38.70 -9.09
C GLY A 4 37.93 -37.97 -7.82
N HIS A 5 38.59 -38.22 -6.68
CA HIS A 5 38.28 -37.51 -5.42
C HIS A 5 38.69 -36.03 -5.47
N ARG A 6 39.83 -35.69 -6.09
CA ARG A 6 40.27 -34.30 -6.25
C ARG A 6 39.36 -33.53 -7.21
N VAL A 7 38.96 -34.14 -8.32
CA VAL A 7 38.00 -33.54 -9.27
C VAL A 7 36.67 -33.22 -8.57
N ARG A 8 36.17 -34.14 -7.74
CA ARG A 8 34.94 -33.93 -6.96
C ARG A 8 35.05 -32.74 -5.99
N GLN A 9 36.17 -32.61 -5.28
CA GLN A 9 36.41 -31.50 -4.36
C GLN A 9 36.45 -30.16 -5.09
N ILE A 10 37.18 -30.09 -6.20
CA ILE A 10 37.28 -28.89 -7.03
C ILE A 10 35.90 -28.51 -7.57
N LEU A 11 35.13 -29.48 -8.05
CA LEU A 11 33.78 -29.26 -8.55
C LEU A 11 32.86 -28.70 -7.46
N ALA A 12 32.85 -29.30 -6.26
CA ALA A 12 32.00 -28.83 -5.16
C ALA A 12 32.31 -27.39 -4.74
N VAL A 13 33.60 -27.03 -4.68
CA VAL A 13 34.04 -25.66 -4.36
C VAL A 13 33.70 -24.69 -5.50
N ALA A 14 33.88 -25.09 -6.76
CA ALA A 14 33.52 -24.26 -7.91
C ALA A 14 32.00 -23.98 -7.94
N LEU A 15 31.17 -24.99 -7.67
CA LEU A 15 29.72 -24.83 -7.56
C LEU A 15 29.33 -23.91 -6.41
N LEU A 16 30.01 -24.02 -5.26
CA LEU A 16 29.78 -23.11 -4.13
C LEU A 16 30.10 -21.65 -4.49
N ILE A 17 31.22 -21.40 -5.16
CA ILE A 17 31.61 -20.04 -5.60
C ILE A 17 30.56 -19.48 -6.57
N GLY A 18 30.11 -20.30 -7.54
CA GLY A 18 29.05 -19.92 -8.47
C GLY A 18 27.72 -19.60 -7.75
N ALA A 19 27.33 -20.41 -6.76
CA ALA A 19 26.15 -20.15 -5.95
C ALA A 19 26.29 -18.85 -5.14
N GLY A 20 27.46 -18.58 -4.57
CA GLY A 20 27.74 -17.35 -3.83
C GLY A 20 27.65 -16.10 -4.70
N TRP A 21 28.20 -16.15 -5.92
CA TRP A 21 28.11 -15.05 -6.88
C TRP A 21 26.65 -14.74 -7.25
N LEU A 22 25.86 -15.76 -7.57
CA LEU A 22 24.44 -15.59 -7.88
C LEU A 22 23.63 -15.11 -6.69
N MET A 23 23.97 -15.55 -5.47
CA MET A 23 23.33 -15.11 -4.23
C MET A 23 23.50 -13.61 -4.01
N VAL A 24 24.69 -13.04 -4.27
CA VAL A 24 24.93 -11.59 -4.16
C VAL A 24 24.06 -10.81 -5.15
N GLY A 25 24.00 -11.27 -6.41
CA GLY A 25 23.12 -10.68 -7.42
C GLY A 25 21.64 -10.73 -7.03
N LEU A 26 21.20 -11.89 -6.53
CA LEU A 26 19.83 -12.11 -6.06
C LEU A 26 19.45 -11.20 -4.89
N ILE A 27 20.34 -11.01 -3.91
CA ILE A 27 20.11 -10.09 -2.79
C ILE A 27 19.96 -8.65 -3.30
N GLY A 28 20.80 -8.24 -4.26
CA GLY A 28 20.73 -6.92 -4.87
C GLY A 28 19.41 -6.70 -5.62
N ASP A 29 19.05 -7.62 -6.50
CA ASP A 29 17.83 -7.53 -7.32
C ASP A 29 16.56 -7.56 -6.45
N LEU A 30 16.49 -8.41 -5.43
CA LEU A 30 15.37 -8.46 -4.48
C LEU A 30 15.22 -7.18 -3.66
N ASN A 31 16.33 -6.63 -3.16
CA ASN A 31 16.29 -5.36 -2.42
C ASN A 31 15.95 -4.17 -3.33
N ARG A 32 16.30 -4.23 -4.62
CA ARG A 32 15.87 -3.22 -5.60
C ARG A 32 14.36 -3.30 -5.82
N VAL A 33 13.80 -4.48 -6.05
CA VAL A 33 12.34 -4.67 -6.19
C VAL A 33 11.60 -4.22 -4.93
N LYS A 34 12.15 -4.52 -3.74
CA LYS A 34 11.62 -4.04 -2.45
C LYS A 34 11.47 -2.51 -2.42
N VAL A 35 12.50 -1.77 -2.85
CA VAL A 35 12.46 -0.30 -2.92
C VAL A 35 11.43 0.17 -3.95
N LEU A 36 11.48 -0.38 -5.17
CA LEU A 36 10.55 -0.05 -6.25
C LEU A 36 9.08 -0.23 -5.83
N LYS A 37 8.74 -1.36 -5.18
CA LYS A 37 7.37 -1.60 -4.68
C LYS A 37 6.99 -0.62 -3.55
N THR A 38 7.95 -0.24 -2.70
CA THR A 38 7.70 0.74 -1.63
C THR A 38 7.40 2.11 -2.20
N ASP A 39 8.15 2.54 -3.21
CA ASP A 39 7.92 3.80 -3.92
C ASP A 39 6.59 3.77 -4.70
N LEU A 40 6.29 2.64 -5.36
CA LEU A 40 5.01 2.42 -6.04
C LEU A 40 3.82 2.53 -5.07
N ALA A 41 3.97 2.00 -3.87
CA ALA A 41 2.95 2.08 -2.83
C ALA A 41 2.79 3.50 -2.27
N GLU A 42 3.88 4.25 -2.14
CA GLU A 42 3.82 5.64 -1.70
C GLU A 42 3.10 6.52 -2.74
N ILE A 43 3.38 6.39 -4.03
CA ILE A 43 2.71 7.22 -5.05
C ILE A 43 1.20 6.93 -5.18
N HIS A 44 0.77 5.70 -4.87
CA HIS A 44 -0.65 5.30 -4.84
C HIS A 44 -1.25 5.36 -3.42
N HIS A 45 -0.55 5.97 -2.46
CA HIS A 45 -1.02 6.01 -1.09
C HIS A 45 -2.34 6.78 -1.01
N VAL A 46 -3.30 6.24 -0.25
CA VAL A 46 -4.65 6.77 -0.05
C VAL A 46 -4.68 8.24 0.40
N ARG A 47 -3.57 8.75 0.93
CA ARG A 47 -3.43 10.12 1.43
C ARG A 47 -3.41 11.15 0.30
N TYR A 48 -2.96 10.75 -0.90
CA TYR A 48 -2.89 11.59 -2.10
C TYR A 48 -4.11 11.42 -3.01
N GLY A 49 -5.01 10.50 -2.69
CA GLY A 49 -6.23 10.24 -3.43
C GLY A 49 -7.45 10.46 -2.56
N LEU A 50 -7.99 9.39 -1.98
CA LEU A 50 -9.25 9.44 -1.23
C LEU A 50 -9.25 10.42 -0.04
N LEU A 51 -8.12 10.58 0.66
CA LEU A 51 -8.04 11.46 1.83
C LEU A 51 -7.50 12.86 1.49
N ASP A 52 -7.24 13.14 0.22
CA ASP A 52 -6.74 14.44 -0.23
C ASP A 52 -7.91 15.37 -0.55
N ALA A 53 -8.04 16.46 0.20
CA ALA A 53 -9.14 17.40 0.04
C ALA A 53 -9.09 18.17 -1.29
N ASP A 54 -7.90 18.43 -1.84
CA ASP A 54 -7.75 19.11 -3.12
C ASP A 54 -8.23 18.22 -4.27
N VAL A 55 -7.99 16.90 -4.17
CA VAL A 55 -8.51 15.91 -5.14
C VAL A 55 -10.04 15.91 -5.13
N TRP A 56 -10.67 16.02 -3.96
CA TRP A 56 -12.11 16.16 -3.85
C TRP A 56 -12.64 17.47 -4.41
N VAL A 57 -11.96 18.60 -4.20
CA VAL A 57 -12.34 19.90 -4.80
C VAL A 57 -12.34 19.80 -6.31
N ALA A 58 -11.32 19.18 -6.91
CA ALA A 58 -11.26 18.97 -8.35
C ALA A 58 -12.43 18.09 -8.85
N ARG A 59 -12.63 16.91 -8.23
CA ARG A 59 -13.69 15.97 -8.63
C ARG A 59 -15.10 16.54 -8.44
N ILE A 60 -15.38 17.17 -7.31
CA ILE A 60 -16.68 17.81 -7.05
C ILE A 60 -16.85 19.00 -7.99
N GLY A 61 -15.79 19.77 -8.25
CA GLY A 61 -15.79 20.87 -9.21
C GLY A 61 -16.23 20.42 -10.61
N GLU A 62 -15.65 19.34 -11.12
CA GLU A 62 -16.02 18.76 -12.43
C GLU A 62 -17.49 18.28 -12.47
N ILE A 63 -17.96 17.65 -11.39
CA ILE A 63 -19.36 17.18 -11.30
C ILE A 63 -20.32 18.39 -11.27
N LEU A 64 -20.02 19.40 -10.46
CA LEU A 64 -20.84 20.60 -10.39
C LEU A 64 -20.83 21.37 -11.72
N GLU A 65 -19.69 21.44 -12.40
CA GLU A 65 -19.58 22.07 -13.72
C GLU A 65 -20.52 21.41 -14.73
N LYS A 66 -20.47 20.07 -14.85
CA LYS A 66 -21.41 19.31 -15.69
C LYS A 66 -22.86 19.54 -15.31
N ARG A 67 -23.18 19.52 -14.00
CA ARG A 67 -24.56 19.71 -13.53
C ARG A 67 -25.07 21.14 -13.75
N VAL A 68 -24.19 22.14 -13.72
CA VAL A 68 -24.53 23.53 -14.07
C VAL A 68 -24.73 23.69 -15.58
N ASP A 69 -23.95 22.97 -16.39
CA ASP A 69 -24.16 22.94 -17.85
C ASP A 69 -25.49 22.29 -18.22
N GLU A 70 -25.81 21.16 -17.59
CA GLU A 70 -27.09 20.45 -17.69
C GLU A 70 -28.26 21.20 -17.05
N LEU A 71 -28.01 22.30 -16.32
CA LEU A 71 -29.02 23.22 -15.82
C LEU A 71 -29.63 24.05 -16.97
N ASP A 72 -29.95 23.40 -18.09
CA ASP A 72 -30.96 23.89 -18.99
C ASP A 72 -32.30 23.58 -18.33
N LEU A 73 -33.03 24.64 -18.00
CA LEU A 73 -34.37 24.56 -17.44
C LEU A 73 -35.24 23.73 -18.40
N THR A 74 -35.47 22.46 -18.06
CA THR A 74 -36.51 21.65 -18.71
C THR A 74 -37.82 22.45 -18.69
N GLU A 75 -38.67 22.32 -19.71
CA GLU A 75 -39.89 23.14 -19.84
C GLU A 75 -40.75 23.13 -18.55
N ASP A 76 -40.79 21.98 -17.85
CA ASP A 76 -41.45 21.81 -16.55
C ASP A 76 -40.80 22.61 -15.41
N SER A 77 -39.46 22.63 -15.34
CA SER A 77 -38.72 23.38 -14.32
C SER A 77 -38.82 24.89 -14.57
N ARG A 78 -38.80 25.29 -15.86
CA ARG A 78 -39.00 26.68 -16.29
C ARG A 78 -40.36 27.19 -15.82
N ALA A 79 -41.42 26.41 -16.05
CA ALA A 79 -42.77 26.76 -15.62
C ALA A 79 -42.88 26.89 -14.09
N GLN A 80 -42.25 25.99 -13.32
CA GLN A 80 -42.27 26.06 -11.85
C GLN A 80 -41.49 27.27 -11.31
N VAL A 81 -40.32 27.57 -11.86
CA VAL A 81 -39.51 28.74 -11.44
C VAL A 81 -40.23 30.04 -11.84
N THR A 82 -40.76 30.13 -13.06
CA THR A 82 -41.60 31.28 -13.48
C THR A 82 -42.79 31.44 -12.55
N GLN A 83 -43.48 30.36 -12.16
CA GLN A 83 -44.61 30.42 -11.25
C GLN A 83 -44.21 30.89 -9.84
N ALA A 84 -43.09 30.40 -9.30
CA ALA A 84 -42.58 30.81 -7.99
C ALA A 84 -42.15 32.29 -7.97
N VAL A 85 -41.45 32.75 -9.02
CA VAL A 85 -41.06 34.16 -9.19
C VAL A 85 -42.29 35.04 -9.35
N THR A 86 -43.27 34.60 -10.15
CA THR A 86 -44.55 35.30 -10.33
C THR A 86 -45.31 35.45 -9.01
N GLN A 87 -45.40 34.39 -8.20
CA GLN A 87 -46.05 34.42 -6.89
C GLN A 87 -45.33 35.35 -5.91
N LEU A 88 -44.00 35.35 -5.91
CA LEU A 88 -43.20 36.24 -5.07
C LEU A 88 -43.43 37.71 -5.45
N LEU A 89 -43.33 38.03 -6.74
CA LEU A 89 -43.57 39.38 -7.26
C LEU A 89 -45.01 39.85 -7.02
N ASP A 90 -46.01 38.99 -7.23
CA ASP A 90 -47.43 39.27 -6.92
C ASP A 90 -47.63 39.55 -5.42
N THR A 91 -46.96 38.79 -4.54
CA THR A 91 -47.03 39.00 -3.09
C THR A 91 -46.40 40.32 -2.67
N LEU A 92 -45.22 40.65 -3.21
CA LEU A 92 -44.52 41.91 -2.96
C LEU A 92 -45.34 43.11 -3.45
N ILE A 93 -45.92 43.01 -4.65
CA ILE A 93 -46.78 44.06 -5.21
C ILE A 93 -48.03 44.24 -4.35
N ARG A 94 -48.70 43.16 -3.93
CA ARG A 94 -49.86 43.25 -3.02
C ARG A 94 -49.52 43.83 -1.65
N GLU A 95 -48.31 43.59 -1.14
CA GLU A 95 -47.85 44.19 0.11
C GLU A 95 -47.59 45.68 -0.05
N ILE A 96 -47.05 46.11 -1.20
CA ILE A 96 -46.89 47.53 -1.57
C ILE A 96 -48.26 48.19 -1.73
N GLU A 97 -49.20 47.56 -2.44
CA GLU A 97 -50.59 48.05 -2.60
C GLU A 97 -51.29 48.19 -1.24
N ARG A 98 -51.16 47.20 -0.34
CA ARG A 98 -51.74 47.24 1.02
C ARG A 98 -51.14 48.35 1.88
N ASN A 99 -49.81 48.50 1.87
CA ASN A 99 -49.13 49.57 2.61
C ASN A 99 -49.48 50.96 2.08
N LEU A 100 -49.66 51.11 0.76
CA LEU A 100 -50.13 52.36 0.15
C LEU A 100 -51.60 52.63 0.48
N ALA A 101 -52.46 51.62 0.46
CA ALA A 101 -53.88 51.74 0.77
C ALA A 101 -54.15 52.06 2.26
N GLN A 102 -53.30 51.58 3.17
CA GLN A 102 -53.39 51.87 4.61
C GLN A 102 -52.91 53.28 4.97
N ARG A 103 -52.08 53.92 4.14
CA ARG A 103 -51.65 55.32 4.32
C ARG A 103 -52.69 56.37 3.90
N ARG A 104 -53.99 56.04 3.95
CA ARG A 104 -55.06 57.04 3.77
C ARG A 104 -55.05 58.02 4.95
N PRO A 105 -55.02 59.34 4.74
CA PRO A 105 -55.12 60.30 5.84
C PRO A 105 -56.54 60.34 6.40
N ASP A 106 -56.67 60.46 7.72
CA ASP A 106 -57.94 60.59 8.43
C ASP A 106 -58.76 61.82 7.98
N PRO A 107 -60.10 61.70 7.84
CA PRO A 107 -60.94 62.78 7.33
C PRO A 107 -61.31 63.77 8.46
N GLY A 108 -60.56 64.87 8.57
CA GLY A 108 -60.91 65.95 9.50
C GLY A 108 -60.24 67.28 9.19
N GLY A 109 -60.88 68.14 8.37
CA GLY A 109 -60.53 69.57 8.26
C GLY A 109 -60.74 70.21 6.88
N SER A 110 -61.56 71.26 6.83
CA SER A 110 -62.13 71.93 5.64
C SER A 110 -61.15 72.49 4.58
N TRP A 111 -59.83 72.46 4.78
CA TRP A 111 -58.82 72.88 3.80
C TRP A 111 -58.39 71.73 2.86
N LEU A 112 -58.69 70.48 3.22
CA LEU A 112 -58.22 69.29 2.52
C LEU A 112 -58.87 69.06 1.15
N ASN A 113 -60.10 69.52 0.90
CA ASN A 113 -60.85 69.19 -0.32
C ASN A 113 -60.20 69.73 -1.61
N GLN A 114 -59.36 70.76 -1.51
CA GLN A 114 -58.66 71.35 -2.67
C GLN A 114 -57.32 70.65 -2.97
N LEU A 115 -56.68 70.06 -1.96
CA LEU A 115 -55.52 69.17 -2.11
C LEU A 115 -55.92 67.72 -2.39
N GLN A 116 -57.13 67.34 -1.98
CA GLN A 116 -57.70 66.00 -2.16
C GLN A 116 -57.76 65.60 -3.64
N GLY A 117 -58.06 66.53 -4.56
CA GLY A 117 -58.08 66.23 -6.00
C GLY A 117 -56.69 65.87 -6.56
N VAL A 118 -55.65 66.62 -6.19
CA VAL A 118 -54.28 66.43 -6.71
C VAL A 118 -53.57 65.24 -6.04
N LEU A 119 -53.80 65.02 -4.74
CA LEU A 119 -53.27 63.86 -4.01
C LEU A 119 -54.06 62.58 -4.29
N GLN A 120 -55.40 62.61 -4.42
CA GLN A 120 -56.15 61.43 -4.87
C GLN A 120 -55.78 61.06 -6.29
N GLN A 121 -55.62 62.03 -7.20
CA GLN A 121 -55.17 61.73 -8.55
C GLN A 121 -53.76 61.14 -8.51
N GLY A 122 -52.79 61.75 -7.80
CA GLY A 122 -51.43 61.20 -7.71
C GLY A 122 -51.34 59.82 -7.06
N LEU A 123 -52.12 59.54 -6.00
CA LEU A 123 -52.18 58.22 -5.37
C LEU A 123 -52.95 57.20 -6.22
N GLN A 124 -54.01 57.62 -6.92
CA GLN A 124 -54.71 56.75 -7.87
C GLN A 124 -53.85 56.42 -9.08
N ASP A 125 -53.11 57.40 -9.61
CA ASP A 125 -52.19 57.19 -10.74
C ASP A 125 -51.04 56.26 -10.32
N LEU A 126 -50.49 56.44 -9.11
CA LEU A 126 -49.49 55.52 -8.55
C LEU A 126 -50.05 54.10 -8.35
N LEU A 127 -51.28 53.96 -7.84
CA LEU A 127 -51.93 52.65 -7.67
C LEU A 127 -52.31 52.01 -9.02
N LEU A 128 -52.73 52.81 -10.02
CA LEU A 128 -52.98 52.39 -11.39
C LEU A 128 -51.68 51.92 -12.06
N ASP A 129 -50.57 52.60 -11.80
CA ASP A 129 -49.26 52.22 -12.30
C ASP A 129 -48.71 50.95 -11.62
N VAL A 130 -48.96 50.76 -10.32
CA VAL A 130 -48.65 49.48 -9.63
C VAL A 130 -49.52 48.33 -10.16
N ALA A 131 -50.80 48.58 -10.43
CA ALA A 131 -51.69 47.59 -11.05
C ALA A 131 -51.23 47.22 -12.48
N ARG A 132 -50.83 48.21 -13.29
CA ARG A 132 -50.23 47.98 -14.61
C ARG A 132 -48.90 47.23 -14.52
N LEU A 133 -48.11 47.46 -13.47
CA LEU A 133 -46.87 46.74 -13.22
C LEU A 133 -47.15 45.27 -12.88
N ARG A 134 -48.22 45.00 -12.12
CA ARG A 134 -48.70 43.66 -11.77
C ARG A 134 -49.10 42.84 -13.00
N ASP A 135 -49.79 43.46 -13.95
CA ASP A 135 -50.20 42.81 -15.20
C ASP A 135 -49.00 42.36 -16.05
N ARG A 136 -47.82 42.98 -15.86
CA ARG A 136 -46.57 42.65 -16.54
C ARG A 136 -45.63 41.74 -15.75
N VAL A 137 -45.99 41.33 -14.53
CA VAL A 137 -45.20 40.41 -13.70
C VAL A 137 -44.83 39.10 -14.42
N PRO A 138 -45.73 38.44 -15.19
CA PRO A 138 -45.39 37.23 -15.92
C PRO A 138 -44.26 37.46 -16.93
N GLU A 139 -44.29 38.60 -17.63
CA GLU A 139 -43.27 38.99 -18.62
C GLU A 139 -41.90 39.26 -17.96
N TYR A 140 -41.89 39.88 -16.77
CA TYR A 140 -40.66 40.06 -15.98
C TYR A 140 -40.12 38.75 -15.39
N ALA A 141 -41.01 37.84 -14.96
CA ALA A 141 -40.62 36.52 -14.48
C ALA A 141 -40.01 35.69 -15.61
N ASP A 142 -40.59 35.73 -16.81
CA ASP A 142 -40.05 35.07 -18.00
C ASP A 142 -38.69 35.67 -18.41
N ALA A 143 -38.55 37.00 -18.42
CA ALA A 143 -37.28 37.66 -18.72
C ALA A 143 -36.19 37.35 -17.68
N PHE A 144 -36.54 37.21 -16.41
CA PHE A 144 -35.61 36.82 -15.34
C PHE A 144 -35.14 35.37 -15.50
N VAL A 145 -36.07 34.47 -15.83
CA VAL A 145 -35.77 33.05 -16.09
C VAL A 145 -34.94 32.89 -17.37
N GLU A 146 -35.19 33.71 -18.38
CA GLU A 146 -34.38 33.78 -19.61
C GLU A 146 -32.97 34.32 -19.34
N GLN A 147 -32.82 35.31 -18.45
CA GLN A 147 -31.50 35.77 -17.99
C GLN A 147 -30.73 34.71 -17.19
N LEU A 148 -31.43 33.86 -16.41
CA LEU A 148 -30.80 32.73 -15.70
C LEU A 148 -30.23 31.68 -16.66
N SER A 149 -30.81 31.53 -17.85
CA SER A 149 -30.32 30.65 -18.92
C SER A 149 -29.17 31.23 -19.75
N VAL A 150 -28.75 32.48 -19.49
CA VAL A 150 -27.67 33.13 -20.25
C VAL A 150 -26.32 32.48 -19.90
N PRO A 151 -25.49 32.11 -20.89
CA PRO A 151 -24.19 31.45 -20.66
C PRO A 151 -23.29 32.19 -19.66
N GLY A 152 -23.32 33.53 -19.65
CA GLY A 152 -22.54 34.35 -18.73
C GLY A 152 -22.93 34.21 -17.25
N VAL A 153 -24.18 33.85 -16.93
CA VAL A 153 -24.63 33.61 -15.55
C VAL A 153 -24.18 32.24 -15.08
N LYS A 154 -24.29 31.21 -15.94
CA LYS A 154 -23.77 29.85 -15.66
C LYS A 154 -22.27 29.87 -15.35
N GLU A 155 -21.47 30.60 -16.13
CA GLU A 155 -20.03 30.74 -15.88
C GLU A 155 -19.70 31.45 -14.56
N GLN A 156 -20.46 32.47 -14.18
CA GLN A 156 -20.31 33.12 -12.87
C GLN A 156 -20.67 32.19 -11.72
N ILE A 157 -21.71 31.36 -11.88
CA ILE A 157 -22.10 30.34 -10.89
C ILE A 157 -20.96 29.31 -10.74
N LYS A 158 -20.44 28.77 -11.85
CA LYS A 158 -19.30 27.82 -11.83
C LYS A 158 -18.09 28.42 -11.11
N ALA A 159 -17.68 29.62 -11.50
CA ALA A 159 -16.53 30.30 -10.89
C ALA A 159 -16.75 30.53 -9.39
N ARG A 160 -17.96 30.93 -8.98
CA ARG A 160 -18.26 31.16 -7.56
C ARG A 160 -18.28 29.85 -6.76
N LEU A 161 -18.85 28.78 -7.29
CA LEU A 161 -18.86 27.45 -6.66
C LEU A 161 -17.43 26.92 -6.48
N GLN A 162 -16.56 27.05 -7.48
CA GLN A 162 -15.16 26.65 -7.37
C GLN A 162 -14.39 27.43 -6.30
N VAL A 163 -14.65 28.73 -6.16
CA VAL A 163 -14.05 29.54 -5.08
C VAL A 163 -14.56 29.08 -3.71
N LEU A 164 -15.87 28.88 -3.58
CA LEU A 164 -16.47 28.41 -2.31
C LEU A 164 -15.95 27.03 -1.89
N LEU A 165 -15.77 26.09 -2.83
CA LEU A 165 -15.18 24.78 -2.55
C LEU A 165 -13.74 24.89 -2.07
N ARG A 166 -12.92 25.71 -2.75
CA ARG A 166 -11.53 25.96 -2.35
C ARG A 166 -11.43 26.63 -0.99
N ASP A 167 -12.25 27.64 -0.72
CA ASP A 167 -12.29 28.33 0.57
C ASP A 167 -12.75 27.39 1.70
N ALA A 168 -13.73 26.52 1.43
CA ALA A 168 -14.20 25.52 2.39
C ALA A 168 -13.08 24.53 2.78
N VAL A 169 -12.27 24.07 1.82
CA VAL A 169 -11.12 23.19 2.11
C VAL A 169 -9.97 23.95 2.77
N ALA A 170 -9.65 25.16 2.31
CA ALA A 170 -8.59 25.97 2.90
C ALA A 170 -8.89 26.30 4.38
N SER A 171 -10.16 26.54 4.72
CA SER A 171 -10.61 26.81 6.09
C SER A 171 -10.70 25.57 6.99
N SER A 172 -10.75 24.36 6.42
CA SER A 172 -10.83 23.11 7.20
C SER A 172 -9.47 22.64 7.73
N GLY A 173 -8.37 23.20 7.22
CA GLY A 173 -7.02 22.78 7.57
C GLY A 173 -6.63 21.39 7.03
N ALA A 174 -7.41 20.84 6.08
CA ALA A 174 -7.22 19.51 5.50
C ALA A 174 -6.09 19.43 4.44
N GLY A 175 -5.00 20.19 4.63
CA GLY A 175 -3.85 20.14 3.72
C GLY A 175 -3.07 18.83 3.85
N THR A 176 -2.86 18.14 2.74
CA THR A 176 -2.05 16.92 2.69
C THR A 176 -0.57 17.26 2.49
N ASP A 177 0.31 16.69 3.31
CA ASP A 177 1.76 16.79 3.08
C ASP A 177 2.19 15.92 1.90
N ARG A 178 2.52 16.56 0.76
CA ARG A 178 2.94 15.91 -0.49
C ARG A 178 4.46 15.79 -0.65
N ARG A 179 5.25 16.25 0.32
CA ARG A 179 6.72 16.15 0.25
C ARG A 179 7.23 14.73 -0.02
N PRO A 180 6.68 13.65 0.58
CA PRO A 180 7.14 12.30 0.29
C PRO A 180 6.83 11.87 -1.14
N LEU A 181 5.65 12.21 -1.67
CA LEU A 181 5.27 11.98 -3.07
C LEU A 181 6.21 12.70 -4.03
N GLU A 182 6.45 13.99 -3.78
CA GLU A 182 7.35 14.82 -4.60
C GLU A 182 8.78 14.29 -4.59
N ALA A 183 9.26 13.81 -3.44
CA ALA A 183 10.59 13.20 -3.34
C ALA A 183 10.73 11.97 -4.23
N VAL A 184 9.69 11.12 -4.31
CA VAL A 184 9.66 9.96 -5.21
C VAL A 184 9.63 10.43 -6.67
N LEU A 185 8.70 11.33 -7.03
CA LEU A 185 8.58 11.83 -8.42
C LEU A 185 9.87 12.45 -8.93
N VAL A 186 10.53 13.28 -8.11
CA VAL A 186 11.83 13.90 -8.44
C VAL A 186 12.93 12.84 -8.52
N GLY A 187 12.93 11.85 -7.63
CA GLY A 187 13.88 10.73 -7.63
C GLY A 187 13.88 9.94 -8.94
N TYR A 188 12.70 9.74 -9.53
CA TYR A 188 12.54 9.06 -10.82
C TYR A 188 12.46 10.02 -12.03
N GLY A 189 12.50 11.34 -11.81
CA GLY A 189 12.42 12.35 -12.88
C GLY A 189 11.08 12.37 -13.63
N CYS A 190 10.00 11.99 -12.97
CA CYS A 190 8.67 11.85 -13.57
C CYS A 190 7.85 13.14 -13.44
N ALA A 191 7.06 13.44 -14.49
CA ALA A 191 6.20 14.62 -14.52
C ALA A 191 4.88 14.43 -13.76
N ASP A 192 4.37 13.19 -13.73
CA ASP A 192 3.11 12.83 -13.09
C ASP A 192 3.18 11.41 -12.49
N VAL A 193 2.17 11.10 -11.67
CA VAL A 193 2.04 9.82 -10.96
C VAL A 193 1.88 8.65 -11.92
N ASP A 194 1.14 8.81 -13.02
CA ASP A 194 0.86 7.73 -13.98
C ASP A 194 2.11 7.34 -14.80
N ALA A 195 2.93 8.32 -15.18
CA ALA A 195 4.22 8.13 -15.81
C ALA A 195 5.19 7.42 -14.85
N CYS A 196 5.25 7.86 -13.59
CA CYS A 196 6.08 7.24 -12.56
C CYS A 196 5.66 5.79 -12.28
N SER A 197 4.34 5.57 -12.14
CA SER A 197 3.75 4.25 -11.94
C SER A 197 4.12 3.28 -13.07
N ARG A 198 3.94 3.69 -14.32
CA ARG A 198 4.30 2.85 -15.49
C ARG A 198 5.80 2.53 -15.54
N LEU A 199 6.65 3.50 -15.24
CA LEU A 199 8.11 3.30 -15.22
C LEU A 199 8.50 2.27 -14.16
N ILE A 200 8.03 2.45 -12.92
CA ILE A 200 8.35 1.56 -11.80
C ILE A 200 7.81 0.14 -12.05
N VAL A 201 6.57 0.01 -12.53
CA VAL A 201 5.96 -1.28 -12.87
C VAL A 201 6.76 -1.99 -13.97
N THR A 202 7.25 -1.26 -14.96
CA THR A 202 8.09 -1.82 -16.03
C THR A 202 9.42 -2.33 -15.47
N GLU A 203 10.10 -1.55 -14.62
CA GLU A 203 11.35 -1.99 -13.98
C GLU A 203 11.15 -3.24 -13.12
N ILE A 204 10.07 -3.31 -12.34
CA ILE A 204 9.72 -4.51 -11.56
C ILE A 204 9.52 -5.71 -12.50
N GLY A 205 8.78 -5.51 -13.59
CA GLY A 205 8.51 -6.56 -14.59
C GLY A 205 9.76 -7.12 -15.26
N GLU A 206 10.77 -6.29 -15.49
CA GLU A 206 12.06 -6.70 -16.06
C GLU A 206 12.94 -7.48 -15.06
N LEU A 207 12.90 -7.10 -13.77
CA LEU A 207 13.66 -7.76 -12.72
C LEU A 207 13.06 -9.09 -12.28
N GLN A 208 11.73 -9.23 -12.33
CA GLN A 208 11.02 -10.43 -11.88
C GLN A 208 11.51 -11.75 -12.51
N PRO A 209 11.63 -11.89 -13.85
CA PRO A 209 12.11 -13.15 -14.46
C PRO A 209 13.57 -13.44 -14.08
N ARG A 210 14.40 -12.40 -13.96
CA ARG A 210 15.80 -12.53 -13.54
C ARG A 210 15.91 -13.06 -12.12
N ILE A 211 15.10 -12.54 -11.19
CA ILE A 211 15.02 -13.00 -9.81
C ILE A 211 14.58 -14.47 -9.74
N GLN A 212 13.53 -14.85 -10.48
CA GLN A 212 13.06 -16.24 -10.50
C GLN A 212 14.13 -17.20 -11.02
N GLN A 213 14.84 -16.82 -12.09
CA GLN A 213 15.95 -17.61 -12.63
C GLN A 213 17.11 -17.71 -11.65
N GLN A 214 17.53 -16.60 -11.04
CA GLN A 214 18.60 -16.58 -10.04
C GLN A 214 18.25 -17.39 -8.81
N LEU A 215 17.03 -17.26 -8.28
CA LEU A 215 16.54 -18.02 -7.13
C LEU A 215 16.57 -19.53 -7.42
N GLY A 216 16.02 -19.93 -8.56
CA GLY A 216 16.05 -21.33 -9.02
C GLY A 216 17.48 -21.85 -9.21
N ALA A 217 18.37 -21.03 -9.77
CA ALA A 217 19.77 -21.38 -9.96
C ALA A 217 20.53 -21.52 -8.62
N VAL A 218 20.32 -20.64 -7.65
CA VAL A 218 20.93 -20.73 -6.31
C VAL A 218 20.46 -21.99 -5.59
N ILE A 219 19.15 -22.27 -5.58
CA ILE A 219 18.61 -23.50 -4.97
C ILE A 219 19.14 -24.75 -5.70
N GLY A 220 19.17 -24.73 -7.04
CA GLY A 220 19.70 -25.83 -7.85
C GLY A 220 21.18 -26.10 -7.61
N LEU A 221 22.01 -25.06 -7.58
CA LEU A 221 23.46 -25.18 -7.34
C LEU A 221 23.75 -25.65 -5.91
N THR A 222 23.03 -25.12 -4.91
CA THR A 222 23.18 -25.58 -3.53
C THR A 222 22.77 -27.04 -3.39
N ALA A 223 21.66 -27.47 -3.99
CA ALA A 223 21.27 -28.88 -4.05
C ALA A 223 22.33 -29.75 -4.74
N LEU A 224 22.95 -29.27 -5.83
CA LEU A 224 24.03 -29.97 -6.53
C LEU A 224 25.30 -30.09 -5.67
N VAL A 225 25.67 -29.04 -4.91
CA VAL A 225 26.77 -29.10 -3.94
C VAL A 225 26.52 -30.21 -2.90
N PHE A 226 25.29 -30.29 -2.37
CA PHE A 226 24.90 -31.36 -1.46
C PHE A 226 24.99 -32.73 -2.11
N MET A 227 24.45 -32.86 -3.32
CA MET A 227 24.46 -34.09 -4.10
C MET A 227 25.89 -34.59 -4.35
N VAL A 228 26.77 -33.74 -4.89
CA VAL A 228 28.18 -34.07 -5.20
C VAL A 228 28.95 -34.44 -3.94
N SER A 229 28.70 -33.74 -2.83
CA SER A 229 29.39 -33.97 -1.56
C SER A 229 28.95 -35.26 -0.85
N LEU A 230 27.70 -35.68 -1.02
CA LEU A 230 27.11 -36.84 -0.33
C LEU A 230 27.16 -38.14 -1.14
N ILE A 231 26.98 -38.12 -2.48
CA ILE A 231 26.84 -39.33 -3.32
C ILE A 231 28.05 -40.27 -3.24
N GLY A 232 29.27 -39.74 -3.24
CA GLY A 232 30.47 -40.59 -3.25
C GLY A 232 30.91 -41.04 -1.85
N GLY A 233 29.99 -41.18 -0.89
CA GLY A 233 30.19 -41.84 0.40
C GLY A 233 29.29 -43.07 0.63
N ALA A 234 28.50 -43.48 -0.36
CA ALA A 234 27.67 -44.68 -0.31
C ALA A 234 28.41 -45.91 -0.90
N PRO A 235 28.14 -47.13 -0.40
CA PRO A 235 29.12 -48.21 -0.25
C PRO A 235 29.38 -48.95 -1.56
N ARG A 236 30.63 -48.95 -2.03
CA ARG A 236 31.09 -49.94 -3.01
C ARG A 236 32.38 -50.59 -2.54
N GLY A 237 32.20 -51.74 -1.91
CA GLY A 237 33.22 -52.79 -1.84
C GLY A 237 34.11 -52.72 -0.60
N LYS A 238 34.14 -53.86 0.11
CA LYS A 238 35.07 -54.32 1.14
C LYS A 238 36.13 -53.32 1.63
N ALA A 239 36.05 -53.07 2.94
CA ALA A 239 37.13 -52.55 3.78
C ALA A 239 38.48 -53.14 3.37
N SER A 240 39.30 -52.29 2.76
CA SER A 240 40.68 -52.60 2.37
C SER A 240 41.45 -51.29 2.22
N ASP A 241 41.37 -50.41 3.21
CA ASP A 241 42.55 -49.75 3.79
C ASP A 241 42.11 -48.92 5.00
N GLY A 242 42.90 -48.90 6.08
CA GLY A 242 42.60 -48.28 7.37
C GLY A 242 42.49 -46.74 7.38
N THR A 243 42.19 -46.10 6.26
CA THR A 243 41.82 -44.69 6.19
C THR A 243 40.38 -44.52 6.63
N THR A 244 40.19 -44.05 7.87
CA THR A 244 38.91 -43.55 8.41
C THR A 244 38.10 -42.82 7.33
N ASP A 245 36.82 -43.19 7.17
CA ASP A 245 35.89 -42.76 6.10
C ASP A 245 35.38 -41.33 6.36
N ARG A 246 36.31 -40.43 6.74
CA ARG A 246 36.04 -39.04 7.08
C ARG A 246 35.74 -38.26 5.81
N LEU A 247 34.64 -37.50 5.84
CA LEU A 247 34.29 -36.55 4.79
C LEU A 247 35.51 -35.64 4.54
N ALA A 248 35.92 -35.42 3.29
CA ALA A 248 37.10 -34.59 3.05
C ALA A 248 36.86 -33.13 3.50
N PRO A 249 37.88 -32.42 4.05
CA PRO A 249 37.70 -31.06 4.57
C PRO A 249 37.08 -30.08 3.57
N ALA A 250 37.47 -30.18 2.30
CA ALA A 250 36.93 -29.34 1.22
C ALA A 250 35.43 -29.59 0.93
N LEU A 251 34.95 -30.83 1.11
CA LEU A 251 33.53 -31.17 0.91
C LEU A 251 32.69 -30.70 2.09
N LEU A 252 33.23 -30.81 3.32
CA LEU A 252 32.57 -30.22 4.48
C LEU A 252 32.47 -28.70 4.34
N PHE A 253 33.56 -28.05 3.93
CA PHE A 253 33.57 -26.62 3.65
C PHE A 253 32.52 -26.24 2.61
N ALA A 254 32.39 -27.03 1.53
CA ALA A 254 31.36 -26.81 0.51
C ALA A 254 29.93 -26.91 1.09
N LEU A 255 29.65 -27.92 1.91
CA LEU A 255 28.33 -28.12 2.54
C LEU A 255 27.99 -27.03 3.56
N VAL A 256 28.91 -26.71 4.47
CA VAL A 256 28.74 -25.66 5.48
C VAL A 256 28.61 -24.30 4.80
N GLY A 257 29.44 -24.03 3.79
CA GLY A 257 29.37 -22.82 2.98
C GLY A 257 28.05 -22.67 2.24
N ALA A 258 27.54 -23.73 1.60
CA ALA A 258 26.25 -23.70 0.91
C ALA A 258 25.10 -23.43 1.90
N THR A 259 25.15 -24.05 3.07
CA THR A 259 24.15 -23.82 4.14
C THR A 259 24.24 -22.39 4.67
N PHE A 260 25.44 -21.85 4.84
CA PHE A 260 25.66 -20.47 5.26
C PHE A 260 25.15 -19.45 4.24
N LEU A 261 25.35 -19.70 2.94
CA LEU A 261 24.82 -18.82 1.88
C LEU A 261 23.29 -18.72 1.93
N LEU A 262 22.59 -19.85 2.14
CA LEU A 262 21.14 -19.85 2.30
C LEU A 262 20.68 -19.10 3.55
N LEU A 263 21.42 -19.18 4.66
CA LEU A 263 21.14 -18.42 5.88
C LEU A 263 21.28 -16.92 5.63
N VAL A 264 22.42 -16.48 5.09
CA VAL A 264 22.66 -15.05 4.79
C VAL A 264 21.61 -14.53 3.81
N GLY A 265 21.32 -15.31 2.76
CA GLY A 265 20.29 -14.98 1.78
C GLY A 265 18.91 -14.83 2.41
N GLY A 266 18.47 -15.82 3.20
CA GLY A 266 17.16 -15.78 3.85
C GLY A 266 17.01 -14.67 4.88
N LEU A 267 18.09 -14.26 5.55
CA LEU A 267 18.06 -13.17 6.53
C LEU A 267 18.09 -11.78 5.89
N ALA A 268 18.84 -11.61 4.78
CA ALA A 268 19.09 -10.32 4.14
C ALA A 268 18.09 -9.95 3.05
N THR A 269 17.22 -10.87 2.63
CA THR A 269 16.22 -10.64 1.59
C THR A 269 14.82 -10.46 2.18
N PRO A 270 13.90 -9.78 1.46
CA PRO A 270 12.53 -9.63 1.92
C PRO A 270 11.89 -10.99 2.21
N MET A 271 11.21 -11.08 3.35
CA MET A 271 10.63 -12.33 3.83
C MET A 271 9.11 -12.29 3.82
N ILE A 272 8.54 -11.15 4.19
CA ILE A 272 7.10 -10.91 4.18
C ILE A 272 6.82 -9.57 3.50
N GLU A 273 5.81 -9.60 2.65
CA GLU A 273 5.21 -8.43 2.05
C GLU A 273 3.77 -8.32 2.55
N VAL A 274 3.40 -7.11 2.97
CA VAL A 274 2.09 -6.75 3.46
C VAL A 274 1.59 -5.63 2.58
N ASP A 275 0.53 -5.89 1.82
CA ASP A 275 -0.11 -4.94 0.93
C ASP A 275 -1.61 -4.89 1.22
N ALA A 276 -2.07 -3.80 1.84
CA ALA A 276 -3.48 -3.52 2.05
C ALA A 276 -3.87 -2.36 1.13
N ARG A 277 -4.77 -2.63 0.17
CA ARG A 277 -5.24 -1.61 -0.78
C ARG A 277 -6.74 -1.73 -1.09
N ILE A 278 -7.32 -0.58 -1.44
CA ILE A 278 -8.66 -0.48 -2.01
C ILE A 278 -8.47 -0.53 -3.52
N THR A 279 -8.83 -1.67 -4.12
CA THR A 279 -8.72 -1.92 -5.56
C THR A 279 -9.63 -0.98 -6.33
N ALA A 280 -10.88 -0.85 -5.87
CA ALA A 280 -11.84 0.11 -6.42
C ALA A 280 -12.85 0.53 -5.36
N LEU A 281 -13.07 1.84 -5.26
CA LEU A 281 -14.15 2.46 -4.52
C LEU A 281 -15.03 3.21 -5.51
N THR A 282 -16.24 2.73 -5.72
CA THR A 282 -17.21 3.35 -6.64
C THR A 282 -18.49 3.69 -5.90
N PHE A 283 -18.91 4.95 -6.03
CA PHE A 283 -20.18 5.47 -5.51
C PHE A 283 -20.73 6.53 -6.47
N GLN A 284 -22.02 6.86 -6.35
CA GLN A 284 -22.63 7.93 -7.13
C GLN A 284 -22.67 9.21 -6.30
N LEU A 285 -22.25 10.32 -6.89
CA LEU A 285 -22.39 11.65 -6.31
C LEU A 285 -23.10 12.54 -7.33
N LEU A 286 -24.26 13.08 -6.94
CA LEU A 286 -25.12 13.86 -7.83
C LEU A 286 -25.36 13.14 -9.17
N GLY A 287 -25.63 11.83 -9.15
CA GLY A 287 -25.87 11.02 -10.36
C GLY A 287 -24.65 10.74 -11.26
N GLU A 288 -23.47 11.30 -10.95
CA GLU A 288 -22.21 10.96 -11.63
C GLU A 288 -21.47 9.87 -10.84
N PRO A 289 -20.91 8.84 -11.50
CA PRO A 289 -20.10 7.84 -10.83
C PRO A 289 -18.71 8.42 -10.48
N VAL A 290 -18.33 8.36 -9.21
CA VAL A 290 -16.99 8.70 -8.73
C VAL A 290 -16.24 7.42 -8.41
N VAL A 291 -15.09 7.24 -9.06
CA VAL A 291 -14.24 6.04 -8.90
C VAL A 291 -12.87 6.43 -8.37
N PHE A 292 -12.48 5.85 -7.24
CA PHE A 292 -11.11 5.83 -6.77
C PHE A 292 -10.56 4.41 -6.94
N ALA A 293 -9.57 4.26 -7.80
CA ALA A 293 -8.89 2.99 -8.05
C ALA A 293 -7.51 2.98 -7.40
N ASP A 294 -7.04 1.78 -7.07
CA ASP A 294 -5.69 1.51 -6.59
C ASP A 294 -5.22 2.43 -5.45
N GLN A 295 -5.96 2.45 -4.33
CA GLN A 295 -5.62 3.26 -3.17
C GLN A 295 -4.92 2.40 -2.12
N VAL A 296 -3.61 2.60 -1.96
CA VAL A 296 -2.81 1.86 -0.99
C VAL A 296 -3.04 2.42 0.41
N LEU A 297 -3.53 1.57 1.31
CA LEU A 297 -3.76 1.90 2.73
C LEU A 297 -2.50 1.67 3.55
N TYR A 298 -1.83 0.55 3.31
CA TYR A 298 -0.65 0.16 4.04
C TYR A 298 0.20 -0.78 3.19
N PHE A 299 1.48 -0.45 3.04
CA PHE A 299 2.43 -1.31 2.36
C PHE A 299 3.73 -1.40 3.16
N GLN A 300 4.19 -2.63 3.42
CA GLN A 300 5.50 -2.89 4.00
C GLN A 300 6.06 -4.20 3.47
N THR A 301 7.33 -4.19 3.10
CA THR A 301 8.10 -5.39 2.75
C THR A 301 9.40 -5.38 3.55
N LYS A 302 9.66 -6.44 4.32
CA LYS A 302 10.76 -6.46 5.30
C LYS A 302 11.47 -7.80 5.33
N SER A 303 12.78 -7.74 5.52
CA SER A 303 13.61 -8.87 5.92
C SER A 303 13.67 -8.99 7.44
N ILE A 304 14.18 -10.11 7.95
CA ILE A 304 14.44 -10.29 9.39
C ILE A 304 15.44 -9.23 9.87
N VAL A 305 16.47 -8.93 9.07
CA VAL A 305 17.47 -7.89 9.38
C VAL A 305 16.85 -6.50 9.50
N ASP A 306 15.92 -6.16 8.62
CA ASP A 306 15.21 -4.88 8.71
C ASP A 306 14.40 -4.78 10.00
N VAL A 307 13.65 -5.84 10.34
CA VAL A 307 12.84 -5.88 11.56
C VAL A 307 13.73 -5.75 12.80
N MET A 308 14.85 -6.47 12.85
CA MET A 308 15.82 -6.34 13.94
C MET A 308 16.31 -4.90 14.08
N ARG A 309 16.75 -4.29 12.98
CA ARG A 309 17.25 -2.90 12.98
C ARG A 309 16.19 -1.94 13.52
N ILE A 310 14.96 -2.02 13.03
CA ILE A 310 13.85 -1.16 13.46
C ILE A 310 13.57 -1.32 14.96
N LEU A 311 13.56 -2.56 15.47
CA LEU A 311 13.29 -2.82 16.89
C LEU A 311 14.42 -2.31 17.80
N PHE A 312 15.68 -2.42 17.38
CA PHE A 312 16.81 -1.83 18.12
C PHE A 312 16.79 -0.31 18.09
N GLU A 313 16.44 0.30 16.95
CA GLU A 313 16.36 1.76 16.79
C GLU A 313 15.19 2.38 17.58
N SER A 314 14.11 1.63 17.81
CA SER A 314 12.97 2.08 18.62
C SER A 314 13.34 2.42 20.07
N GLY A 315 14.35 1.74 20.65
CA GLY A 315 14.86 2.03 22.00
C GLY A 315 13.91 1.73 23.17
N GLN A 316 12.70 1.24 22.92
CA GLN A 316 11.74 0.84 23.96
C GLN A 316 12.15 -0.49 24.60
N ALA A 317 12.06 -0.60 25.93
CA ALA A 317 12.51 -1.79 26.67
C ALA A 317 11.81 -3.09 26.21
N ASP A 318 10.50 -3.03 25.94
CA ASP A 318 9.72 -4.18 25.49
C ASP A 318 10.13 -4.61 24.08
N MET A 319 10.36 -3.65 23.18
CA MET A 319 10.82 -3.92 21.81
C MET A 319 12.25 -4.42 21.77
N LEU A 320 13.10 -3.96 22.71
CA LEU A 320 14.48 -4.40 22.83
C LEU A 320 14.56 -5.88 23.23
N LEU A 321 13.71 -6.33 24.17
CA LEU A 321 13.64 -7.75 24.54
C LEU A 321 13.26 -8.60 23.32
N VAL A 322 12.26 -8.18 22.56
CA VAL A 322 11.84 -8.87 21.33
C VAL A 322 12.97 -8.88 20.30
N ALA A 323 13.68 -7.76 20.10
CA ALA A 323 14.82 -7.65 19.20
C ALA A 323 15.94 -8.64 19.57
N VAL A 324 16.29 -8.72 20.86
CA VAL A 324 17.32 -9.64 21.36
C VAL A 324 16.89 -11.09 21.15
N LEU A 325 15.66 -11.44 21.49
CA LEU A 325 15.13 -12.79 21.27
C LEU A 325 15.16 -13.15 19.79
N LEU A 326 14.68 -12.27 18.91
CA LEU A 326 14.65 -12.50 17.46
C LEU A 326 16.07 -12.64 16.90
N THR A 327 17.03 -11.84 17.37
CA THR A 327 18.44 -11.96 16.96
C THR A 327 19.08 -13.27 17.41
N LEU A 328 18.83 -13.65 18.68
CA LEU A 328 19.36 -14.89 19.26
C LEU A 328 18.79 -16.12 18.55
N PHE A 329 17.47 -16.12 18.41
CA PHE A 329 16.62 -16.79 17.44
C PHE A 329 17.27 -16.94 16.07
N SER A 330 16.94 -16.02 15.18
CA SER A 330 17.13 -16.08 13.74
C SER A 330 18.58 -16.00 13.26
N VAL A 331 19.53 -15.53 14.08
CA VAL A 331 20.91 -15.27 13.62
C VAL A 331 21.95 -16.00 14.45
N VAL A 332 21.97 -15.79 15.77
CA VAL A 332 23.05 -16.29 16.64
C VAL A 332 23.03 -17.81 16.71
N PHE A 333 21.86 -18.42 16.95
CA PHE A 333 21.73 -19.86 17.08
C PHE A 333 22.07 -20.62 15.77
N PRO A 334 21.59 -20.19 14.58
CA PRO A 334 22.03 -20.74 13.29
C PRO A 334 23.52 -20.60 13.03
N ALA A 335 24.09 -19.43 13.32
CA ALA A 335 25.51 -19.17 13.11
C ALA A 335 26.36 -20.08 14.03
N LEU A 336 26.00 -20.18 15.31
CA LEU A 336 26.65 -21.08 16.27
C LEU A 336 26.54 -22.54 15.83
N LYS A 337 25.40 -22.98 15.28
CA LYS A 337 25.25 -24.33 14.72
C LYS A 337 26.28 -24.60 13.61
N LEU A 338 26.44 -23.67 12.67
CA LEU A 338 27.39 -23.83 11.56
C LEU A 338 28.85 -23.82 12.06
N LEU A 339 29.18 -22.92 12.98
CA LEU A 339 30.50 -22.87 13.62
C LEU A 339 30.80 -24.14 14.43
N ALA A 340 29.83 -24.64 15.21
CA ALA A 340 29.96 -25.87 15.98
C ALA A 340 30.17 -27.09 15.07
N THR A 341 29.51 -27.12 13.90
CA THR A 341 29.71 -28.18 12.90
C THR A 341 31.16 -28.22 12.41
N TYR A 342 31.77 -27.05 12.17
CA TYR A 342 33.18 -26.94 11.79
C TYR A 342 34.12 -27.34 12.93
N ALA A 343 33.90 -26.81 14.14
CA ALA A 343 34.70 -27.10 15.32
C ALA A 343 34.67 -28.58 15.71
N PHE A 344 33.49 -29.21 15.62
CA PHE A 344 33.30 -30.64 15.89
C PHE A 344 34.08 -31.53 14.91
N TYR A 345 34.10 -31.14 13.63
CA TYR A 345 34.79 -31.92 12.61
C TYR A 345 36.31 -31.88 12.75
N PHE A 346 36.90 -30.70 12.94
CA PHE A 346 38.36 -30.54 13.08
C PHE A 346 38.89 -30.93 14.46
N ASP A 347 38.01 -31.23 15.42
CA ASP A 347 38.35 -31.54 16.80
C ASP A 347 39.28 -30.48 17.42
N TRP A 348 38.99 -29.21 17.14
CA TRP A 348 39.76 -28.09 17.67
C TRP A 348 39.78 -28.20 19.20
N SER A 349 40.95 -28.36 19.81
CA SER A 349 41.12 -28.49 21.27
C SER A 349 40.26 -29.56 21.97
N GLY A 350 39.99 -30.70 21.34
CA GLY A 350 39.18 -31.77 21.97
C GLY A 350 37.67 -31.48 22.02
N SER A 351 37.19 -30.58 21.15
CA SER A 351 35.79 -30.15 21.04
C SER A 351 34.80 -31.31 20.90
N ARG A 352 35.21 -32.47 20.38
CA ARG A 352 34.36 -33.67 20.31
C ARG A 352 33.92 -34.21 21.67
N GLY A 353 34.69 -33.93 22.73
CA GLY A 353 34.37 -34.32 24.10
C GLY A 353 33.37 -33.40 24.80
N SER A 354 33.12 -32.19 24.26
CA SER A 354 32.21 -31.24 24.88
C SER A 354 30.75 -31.52 24.49
N ALA A 355 29.90 -31.71 25.50
CA ALA A 355 28.48 -31.97 25.29
C ALA A 355 27.76 -30.81 24.57
N THR A 356 28.24 -29.58 24.75
CA THR A 356 27.69 -28.37 24.13
C THR A 356 27.96 -28.31 22.64
N VAL A 357 29.20 -28.51 22.17
CA VAL A 357 29.52 -28.49 20.73
C VAL A 357 28.84 -29.66 20.02
N GLY A 358 28.82 -30.85 20.64
CA GLY A 358 28.08 -32.01 20.11
C GLY A 358 26.56 -31.75 20.03
N PHE A 359 25.98 -31.08 21.03
CA PHE A 359 24.57 -30.68 20.99
C PHE A 359 24.31 -29.70 19.85
N PHE A 360 25.09 -28.62 19.72
CA PHE A 360 24.90 -27.61 18.68
C PHE A 360 25.14 -28.15 17.27
N ALA A 361 26.11 -29.03 17.06
CA ALA A 361 26.41 -29.59 15.74
C ALA A 361 25.39 -30.67 15.29
N LEU A 362 24.99 -31.57 16.20
CA LEU A 362 24.26 -32.80 15.84
C LEU A 362 22.79 -32.82 16.31
N LYS A 363 22.47 -32.21 17.46
CA LYS A 363 21.13 -32.33 18.08
C LYS A 363 20.28 -31.06 17.99
N SER A 364 20.89 -29.90 17.81
CA SER A 364 20.18 -28.61 17.73
C SER A 364 19.17 -28.53 16.59
N GLY A 365 19.41 -29.25 15.48
CA GLY A 365 18.46 -29.32 14.37
C GLY A 365 17.14 -30.01 14.72
N LYS A 366 17.12 -30.91 15.71
CA LYS A 366 15.92 -31.63 16.15
C LYS A 366 14.96 -30.72 16.94
N TRP A 367 15.46 -29.63 17.49
CA TRP A 367 14.67 -28.55 18.10
C TRP A 367 14.55 -27.44 17.05
N SER A 368 13.67 -27.66 16.09
CA SER A 368 13.64 -26.90 14.84
C SER A 368 13.38 -25.42 15.10
N MET A 369 14.42 -24.62 14.87
CA MET A 369 14.34 -23.18 14.91
C MET A 369 13.55 -22.61 13.73
N ALA A 370 13.46 -23.36 12.61
CA ALA A 370 12.49 -23.04 11.56
C ALA A 370 11.08 -23.10 12.13
N ASP A 371 10.74 -24.10 12.92
CA ASP A 371 9.34 -24.30 13.34
C ASP A 371 8.86 -23.11 14.17
N VAL A 372 9.69 -22.61 15.10
CA VAL A 372 9.35 -21.42 15.90
C VAL A 372 9.20 -20.17 15.03
N MET A 373 10.16 -19.93 14.12
CA MET A 373 10.17 -18.72 13.32
C MET A 373 9.10 -18.72 12.21
N VAL A 374 8.87 -19.87 11.58
CA VAL A 374 7.82 -20.09 10.58
C VAL A 374 6.45 -19.95 11.25
N VAL A 375 6.23 -20.52 12.43
CA VAL A 375 4.99 -20.32 13.19
C VAL A 375 4.80 -18.85 13.57
N ALA A 376 5.85 -18.13 13.99
CA ALA A 376 5.75 -16.71 14.30
C ALA A 376 5.35 -15.87 13.07
N ILE A 377 5.94 -16.15 11.91
CA ILE A 377 5.60 -15.48 10.64
C ILE A 377 4.18 -15.82 10.20
N PHE A 378 3.76 -17.08 10.32
CA PHE A 378 2.38 -17.48 10.03
C PHE A 378 1.37 -16.81 10.97
N MET A 379 1.65 -16.73 12.27
CA MET A 379 0.76 -16.06 13.22
C MET A 379 0.71 -14.54 12.98
N ALA A 380 1.83 -13.92 12.60
CA ALA A 380 1.85 -12.52 12.18
C ALA A 380 1.06 -12.29 10.87
N TYR A 381 1.26 -13.16 9.88
CA TYR A 381 0.55 -13.15 8.60
C TYR A 381 -0.96 -13.29 8.82
N ILE A 382 -1.39 -14.35 9.53
CA ILE A 382 -2.80 -14.66 9.79
C ILE A 382 -3.40 -13.58 10.69
N GLY A 383 -2.66 -13.11 11.69
CA GLY A 383 -3.11 -12.05 12.60
C GLY A 383 -3.34 -10.72 11.90
N PHE A 384 -2.44 -10.32 11.00
CA PHE A 384 -2.58 -9.09 10.23
C PHE A 384 -3.71 -9.20 9.19
N ASP A 385 -3.76 -10.31 8.44
CA ASP A 385 -4.82 -10.54 7.45
C ASP A 385 -6.20 -10.56 8.12
N ALA A 386 -6.35 -11.22 9.27
CA ALA A 386 -7.59 -11.24 10.04
C ALA A 386 -7.95 -9.87 10.62
N LEU A 387 -6.96 -9.10 11.12
CA LEU A 387 -7.20 -7.74 11.62
C LEU A 387 -7.70 -6.83 10.50
N VAL A 388 -7.01 -6.80 9.36
CA VAL A 388 -7.38 -5.96 8.22
C VAL A 388 -8.73 -6.39 7.64
N ALA A 389 -8.98 -7.70 7.51
CA ALA A 389 -10.27 -8.21 7.06
C ALA A 389 -11.41 -7.79 8.00
N ASN A 390 -11.22 -7.82 9.32
CA ASN A 390 -12.25 -7.42 10.28
C ASN A 390 -12.49 -5.90 10.28
N GLN A 391 -11.44 -5.09 10.18
CA GLN A 391 -11.58 -3.62 10.14
C GLN A 391 -12.21 -3.15 8.82
N LEU A 392 -11.82 -3.75 7.68
CA LEU A 392 -12.40 -3.41 6.37
C LEU A 392 -13.79 -4.04 6.16
N GLY A 393 -14.07 -5.20 6.75
CA GLY A 393 -15.37 -5.86 6.72
C GLY A 393 -16.47 -5.01 7.40
N GLY A 394 -16.12 -4.30 8.47
CA GLY A 394 -17.02 -3.34 9.12
C GLY A 394 -17.43 -2.17 8.22
N LEU A 395 -16.57 -1.77 7.26
CA LEU A 395 -16.86 -0.70 6.31
C LEU A 395 -17.76 -1.15 5.15
N ARG A 396 -17.67 -2.42 4.73
CA ARG A 396 -18.54 -2.98 3.67
C ARG A 396 -20.01 -3.05 4.08
N GLY A 397 -20.31 -3.13 5.37
CA GLY A 397 -21.68 -3.17 5.88
C GLY A 397 -22.36 -1.80 6.03
N ALA A 398 -21.64 -0.69 5.85
CA ALA A 398 -22.13 0.64 6.18
C ALA A 398 -22.90 1.35 5.05
N SER A 399 -22.93 0.83 3.82
CA SER A 399 -23.64 1.51 2.71
C SER A 399 -23.87 0.62 1.48
N ASP A 400 -25.13 0.28 1.19
CA ASP A 400 -25.58 -0.37 -0.06
C ASP A 400 -25.28 0.46 -1.33
N ALA A 401 -24.97 1.76 -1.18
CA ALA A 401 -24.68 2.68 -2.27
C ALA A 401 -23.17 2.79 -2.63
N VAL A 402 -22.28 2.14 -1.88
CA VAL A 402 -20.83 2.23 -2.08
C VAL A 402 -20.25 0.83 -2.30
N THR A 403 -19.76 0.57 -3.51
CA THR A 403 -19.07 -0.67 -3.82
C THR A 403 -17.59 -0.53 -3.50
N VAL A 404 -17.12 -1.28 -2.49
CA VAL A 404 -15.71 -1.29 -2.07
C VAL A 404 -15.10 -2.66 -2.37
N LEU A 405 -14.21 -2.72 -3.35
CA LEU A 405 -13.35 -3.87 -3.58
C LEU A 405 -12.03 -3.61 -2.87
N THR A 406 -11.74 -4.40 -1.83
CA THR A 406 -10.43 -4.38 -1.16
C THR A 406 -9.72 -5.70 -1.39
N THR A 407 -8.40 -5.62 -1.59
CA THR A 407 -7.53 -6.77 -1.69
C THR A 407 -6.56 -6.72 -0.52
N ASN A 408 -6.54 -7.79 0.29
CA ASN A 408 -5.53 -8.00 1.31
C ASN A 408 -4.48 -8.94 0.71
N GLY A 409 -3.31 -8.39 0.39
CA GLY A 409 -2.18 -9.11 -0.18
C GLY A 409 -1.08 -9.21 0.86
N THR A 410 -1.23 -10.08 1.85
CA THR A 410 -0.04 -10.54 2.57
C THR A 410 0.57 -11.67 1.75
N SER A 411 1.87 -11.66 1.50
CA SER A 411 2.54 -12.73 0.75
C SER A 411 3.92 -13.07 1.31
N LEU A 412 4.33 -14.32 1.08
CA LEU A 412 5.67 -14.79 1.45
C LEU A 412 6.63 -14.50 0.31
N GLU A 413 7.71 -13.81 0.64
CA GLU A 413 8.73 -13.38 -0.32
C GLU A 413 9.88 -14.39 -0.40
N PRO A 414 10.75 -14.32 -1.43
CA PRO A 414 11.87 -15.25 -1.65
C PRO A 414 12.78 -15.52 -0.45
N GLY A 415 12.93 -14.57 0.47
CA GLY A 415 13.72 -14.75 1.69
C GLY A 415 13.17 -15.85 2.62
N PHE A 416 11.85 -16.03 2.66
CA PHE A 416 11.23 -17.13 3.40
C PHE A 416 11.72 -18.49 2.88
N TYR A 417 11.70 -18.68 1.56
CA TYR A 417 12.08 -19.94 0.93
C TYR A 417 13.58 -20.22 1.06
N LEU A 418 14.42 -19.19 0.99
CA LEU A 418 15.87 -19.32 1.23
C LEU A 418 16.16 -19.74 2.67
N PHE A 419 15.47 -19.13 3.65
CA PHE A 419 15.61 -19.51 5.04
C PHE A 419 15.12 -20.95 5.31
N LEU A 420 13.97 -21.33 4.74
CA LEU A 420 13.48 -22.70 4.81
C LEU A 420 14.50 -23.68 4.21
N GLY A 421 15.07 -23.32 3.07
CA GLY A 421 16.16 -24.07 2.43
C GLY A 421 17.37 -24.23 3.35
N PHE A 422 17.78 -23.17 4.07
CA PHE A 422 18.83 -23.24 5.09
C PHE A 422 18.51 -24.29 6.17
N VAL A 423 17.28 -24.32 6.69
CA VAL A 423 16.94 -25.27 7.76
C VAL A 423 16.94 -26.71 7.26
N LEU A 424 16.37 -26.96 6.07
CA LEU A 424 16.38 -28.27 5.45
C LEU A 424 17.82 -28.74 5.14
N ALA A 425 18.64 -27.87 4.55
CA ALA A 425 20.05 -28.12 4.29
C ALA A 425 20.83 -28.41 5.59
N GLY A 426 20.54 -27.65 6.65
CA GLY A 426 21.13 -27.82 7.98
C GLY A 426 20.72 -29.12 8.67
N LEU A 427 19.53 -29.66 8.40
CA LEU A 427 19.11 -30.98 8.89
C LEU A 427 19.85 -32.09 8.14
N VAL A 428 19.90 -32.01 6.81
CA VAL A 428 20.62 -32.96 5.97
C VAL A 428 22.11 -33.00 6.35
N LEU A 429 22.73 -31.84 6.59
CA LEU A 429 24.11 -31.73 7.02
C LEU A 429 24.37 -32.41 8.37
N SER A 430 23.54 -32.13 9.38
CA SER A 430 23.68 -32.75 10.72
C SER A 430 23.52 -34.27 10.65
N THR A 431 22.51 -34.78 9.95
CA THR A 431 22.28 -36.23 9.80
C THR A 431 23.40 -36.92 9.01
N ALA A 432 23.89 -36.27 7.95
CA ALA A 432 25.01 -36.81 7.17
C ALA A 432 26.31 -36.90 7.98
N LEU A 433 26.52 -35.97 8.92
CA LEU A 433 27.66 -35.99 9.82
C LEU A 433 27.50 -37.07 10.90
N GLU A 434 26.33 -37.17 11.54
CA GLU A 434 25.99 -38.19 12.56
C GLU A 434 26.20 -39.62 12.02
N ASN A 435 25.62 -39.94 10.86
CA ASN A 435 25.71 -41.27 10.25
C ASN A 435 27.15 -41.71 9.90
N ARG A 436 28.06 -40.77 9.63
CA ARG A 436 29.47 -41.11 9.33
C ARG A 436 30.32 -41.26 10.58
N LEU A 437 29.94 -40.60 11.68
CA LEU A 437 30.62 -40.73 12.98
C LEU A 437 30.29 -42.05 13.66
N ASP A 438 29.02 -42.49 13.60
CA ASP A 438 28.60 -43.78 14.15
C ASP A 438 29.21 -44.98 13.39
N ARG A 439 29.76 -44.74 12.20
CA ARG A 439 30.47 -45.75 11.40
C ARG A 439 31.95 -45.90 11.75
N ASP A 440 32.53 -44.87 12.38
CA ASP A 440 33.93 -44.81 12.83
C ASP A 440 34.09 -45.30 14.29
N ARG A 441 32.98 -45.55 15.02
CA ARG A 441 32.93 -46.18 16.35
C ARG A 441 32.55 -47.65 16.25
#